data_AF-A0AAQ4ESP6-F1
#
_entry.id   AF-A0AAQ4ESP6-F1
#
_cell.length_a   1.000
_cell.length_b   1.000
_cell.length_c   1.000
_cell.angle_alpha   90.00
_cell.angle_beta   90.00
_cell.angle_gamma   90.00
#
_symmetry.space_group_name_H-M   'P 1'
#
loop_
_entity.id
_entity.type
_entity.pdbx_description
1 polymer ?
#
loop_
_entity_poly.entity_id
_entity_poly.type
_entity_poly.pdbx_seq_one_letter_code
_entity_poly.pdbx_strand_id
1 'polypeptide(L)'
;MMPVVVHGDISRCLGQHMGVMLLEKTFHRKAQSRKVFLHRESFETILVKAEELLNKCQGEYAEAYRAVCRRGCPDLTAAPLDQKSPLTASEEQAALAAYYDCHNAYVQQLAATNGMLEEYYNSTLPRLLDELQDVYCDVSTIVAQSMMAASEVLAAKVRCLL
;
A
#
# COMPACT_ATOMS: atom_id res chain seq x y z
N MET A 1 32.43 -16.56 48.25
CA MET A 1 32.82 -15.74 47.07
C MET A 1 32.37 -16.31 45.71
N MET A 2 31.54 -17.37 45.67
CA MET A 2 31.04 -18.01 44.43
C MET A 2 29.87 -17.33 43.65
N PRO A 3 28.99 -16.48 44.23
CA PRO A 3 27.78 -16.01 43.51
C PRO A 3 28.08 -15.08 42.32
N VAL A 4 29.07 -14.19 42.45
CA VAL A 4 29.36 -13.14 41.45
C VAL A 4 29.90 -13.74 40.13
N VAL A 5 30.65 -14.84 40.22
CA VAL A 5 31.21 -15.54 39.04
C VAL A 5 30.10 -16.22 38.24
N VAL A 6 29.13 -16.85 38.92
CA VAL A 6 27.97 -17.50 38.30
C VAL A 6 27.09 -16.48 37.57
N HIS A 7 26.80 -15.34 38.18
CA HIS A 7 26.04 -14.27 37.53
C HIS A 7 26.78 -13.71 36.30
N GLY A 8 28.11 -13.59 36.36
CA GLY A 8 28.92 -13.17 35.23
C GLY A 8 28.89 -14.16 34.05
N ASP A 9 28.97 -15.46 34.32
CA ASP A 9 28.94 -16.51 33.29
C ASP A 9 27.56 -16.68 32.67
N ILE A 10 26.49 -16.54 33.47
CA ILE A 10 25.11 -16.50 32.98
C ILE A 10 24.92 -15.30 32.05
N SER A 11 25.30 -14.08 32.49
CA SER A 11 25.21 -12.87 31.66
C SER A 11 26.00 -13.01 30.37
N ARG A 12 27.20 -13.60 30.40
CA ARG A 12 28.02 -13.84 29.20
C ARG A 12 27.34 -14.81 28.23
N CYS A 13 26.74 -15.89 28.73
CA CYS A 13 26.02 -16.85 27.91
C CYS A 13 24.79 -16.21 27.23
N LEU A 14 23.95 -15.51 28.00
CA LEU A 14 22.78 -14.80 27.46
C LEU A 14 23.17 -13.73 26.43
N GLY A 15 24.17 -12.90 26.75
CA GLY A 15 24.58 -11.80 25.87
C GLY A 15 25.31 -12.26 24.61
N GLN A 16 26.31 -13.14 24.75
CA GLN A 16 27.19 -13.49 23.63
C GLN A 16 26.67 -14.65 22.80
N HIS A 17 26.04 -15.66 23.41
CA HIS A 17 25.58 -16.82 22.64
C HIS A 17 24.15 -16.61 22.16
N MET A 18 23.24 -16.19 23.03
CA MET A 18 21.85 -16.03 22.61
C MET A 18 21.62 -14.74 21.82
N GLY A 19 22.20 -13.62 22.24
CA GLY A 19 22.08 -12.36 21.53
C GLY A 19 22.60 -12.45 20.08
N VAL A 20 23.79 -13.04 19.89
CA VAL A 20 24.37 -13.25 18.56
C VAL A 20 23.55 -14.24 17.74
N MET A 21 23.14 -15.37 18.32
CA MET A 21 22.32 -16.37 17.62
C MET A 21 20.97 -15.80 17.16
N LEU A 22 20.30 -15.01 18.00
CA LEU A 22 19.06 -14.33 17.62
C LEU A 22 19.29 -13.35 16.49
N LEU A 23 20.37 -12.55 16.54
CA LEU A 23 20.71 -11.61 15.47
C LEU A 23 20.98 -12.34 14.15
N GLU A 24 21.81 -13.37 14.17
CA GLU A 24 22.14 -14.16 12.97
C GLU A 24 20.90 -14.83 12.36
N LYS A 25 20.07 -15.45 13.20
CA LYS A 25 18.88 -16.16 12.73
C LYS A 25 17.75 -15.23 12.28
N THR A 26 17.65 -14.00 12.80
CA THR A 26 16.53 -13.10 12.47
C THR A 26 16.89 -11.96 11.52
N PHE A 27 18.19 -11.70 11.26
CA PHE A 27 18.62 -10.59 10.42
C PHE A 27 18.00 -10.63 9.02
N HIS A 28 18.01 -11.78 8.36
CA HIS A 28 17.46 -11.94 7.03
C HIS A 28 15.93 -11.72 7.01
N ARG A 29 15.22 -12.06 8.10
CA ARG A 29 13.79 -11.80 8.27
C ARG A 29 13.47 -10.32 8.43
N LYS A 30 14.33 -9.56 9.12
CA LYS A 30 14.24 -8.08 9.15
C LYS A 30 14.42 -7.47 7.76
N ALA A 31 15.34 -8.01 6.95
CA ALA A 31 15.52 -7.55 5.58
C ALA A 31 14.30 -7.90 4.71
N GLN A 32 13.74 -9.09 4.90
CA GLN A 32 12.54 -9.54 4.18
C GLN A 32 11.31 -8.69 4.51
N SER A 33 11.02 -8.44 5.79
CA SER A 33 9.85 -7.61 6.17
C SER A 33 9.92 -6.21 5.57
N ARG A 34 11.12 -5.60 5.54
CA ARG A 34 11.34 -4.30 4.87
C ARG A 34 10.96 -4.33 3.40
N LYS A 35 11.29 -5.41 2.67
CA LYS A 35 10.90 -5.55 1.26
C LYS A 35 9.39 -5.63 1.09
N VAL A 36 8.69 -6.38 1.94
CA VAL A 36 7.22 -6.48 1.92
C VAL A 36 6.58 -5.10 2.11
N PHE A 37 7.04 -4.33 3.09
CA PHE A 37 6.53 -2.97 3.32
C PHE A 37 6.82 -2.02 2.15
N LEU A 38 8.03 -2.07 1.58
CA LEU A 38 8.40 -1.26 0.41
C LEU A 38 7.53 -1.60 -0.81
N HIS A 39 7.28 -2.89 -1.07
CA HIS A 39 6.39 -3.31 -2.14
C HIS A 39 4.97 -2.80 -1.91
N ARG A 40 4.45 -2.94 -0.68
CA ARG A 40 3.12 -2.44 -0.34
C ARG A 40 2.99 -0.94 -0.60
N GLU A 41 3.92 -0.14 -0.09
CA GLU A 41 3.94 1.32 -0.29
C GLU A 41 4.03 1.69 -1.78
N SER A 42 4.85 0.96 -2.55
CA SER A 42 4.96 1.17 -3.99
C SER A 42 3.65 0.90 -4.72
N PHE A 43 2.93 -0.18 -4.38
CA PHE A 43 1.64 -0.49 -4.99
C PHE A 43 0.57 0.52 -4.59
N GLU A 44 0.50 0.92 -3.32
CA GLU A 44 -0.42 1.96 -2.84
C GLU A 44 -0.16 3.29 -3.58
N THR A 45 1.10 3.65 -3.80
CA THR A 45 1.46 4.85 -4.59
C THR A 45 0.96 4.76 -6.05
N ILE A 46 1.03 3.58 -6.67
CA ILE A 46 0.53 3.36 -8.03
C ILE A 46 -1.00 3.50 -8.08
N LEU A 47 -1.71 2.95 -7.11
CA LEU A 47 -3.17 3.05 -7.02
C LEU A 47 -3.63 4.50 -6.82
N VAL A 48 -2.97 5.25 -5.93
CA VAL A 48 -3.26 6.67 -5.72
C VAL A 48 -3.11 7.46 -7.02
N LYS A 49 -2.05 7.23 -7.79
CA LYS A 49 -1.87 7.88 -9.09
C LYS A 49 -2.95 7.50 -10.10
N ALA A 50 -3.39 6.24 -10.12
CA ALA A 50 -4.48 5.80 -10.99
C ALA A 50 -5.82 6.46 -10.62
N GLU A 51 -6.06 6.67 -9.33
CA GLU A 51 -7.23 7.38 -8.82
C GLU A 51 -7.18 8.89 -9.10
N GLU A 52 -6.01 9.53 -8.97
CA GLU A 52 -5.81 10.93 -9.37
C GLU A 52 -6.12 11.14 -10.86
N LEU A 53 -5.65 10.24 -11.73
CA LEU A 53 -5.96 10.26 -13.16
C LEU A 53 -7.45 10.07 -13.43
N LEU A 54 -8.11 9.15 -12.71
CA LEU A 54 -9.55 8.93 -12.82
C LEU A 54 -10.34 10.20 -12.45
N ASN A 55 -10.00 10.83 -11.33
CA ASN A 55 -10.63 12.07 -10.89
C ASN A 55 -10.44 13.21 -11.91
N LYS A 56 -9.25 13.28 -12.52
CA LYS A 56 -8.98 14.23 -13.60
C LYS A 56 -9.88 13.99 -14.82
N CYS A 57 -9.94 12.76 -15.33
CA CYS A 57 -10.79 12.42 -16.48
C CYS A 57 -12.28 12.64 -16.19
N GLN A 58 -12.72 12.35 -14.95
CA GLN A 58 -14.09 12.64 -14.51
C GLN A 58 -14.38 14.15 -14.55
N GLY A 59 -13.46 14.98 -14.07
CA GLY A 59 -13.57 16.44 -14.10
C GLY A 59 -13.69 16.99 -15.52
N GLU A 60 -12.81 16.54 -16.42
CA GLU A 60 -12.81 16.91 -17.84
C GLU A 60 -14.12 16.49 -18.53
N TYR A 61 -14.58 15.25 -18.30
CA TYR A 61 -15.87 14.77 -18.80
C TYR A 61 -17.05 15.60 -18.30
N ALA A 62 -17.09 15.89 -16.99
CA ALA A 62 -18.17 16.69 -16.40
C ALA A 62 -18.19 18.13 -16.93
N GLU A 63 -17.04 18.71 -17.20
CA GLU A 63 -16.93 20.03 -17.82
C GLU A 63 -17.38 20.02 -19.28
N ALA A 64 -16.93 19.06 -20.08
CA ALA A 64 -17.36 18.89 -21.46
C ALA A 64 -18.89 18.67 -21.56
N TYR A 65 -19.45 17.84 -20.68
CA TYR A 65 -20.89 17.63 -20.57
C TYR A 65 -21.63 18.94 -20.23
N ARG A 66 -21.17 19.71 -19.23
CA ARG A 66 -21.77 21.02 -18.88
C ARG A 66 -21.67 22.02 -20.03
N ALA A 67 -20.61 21.97 -20.84
CA ALA A 67 -20.45 22.83 -22.00
C ALA A 67 -21.48 22.51 -23.09
N VAL A 68 -21.77 21.23 -23.33
CA VAL A 68 -22.83 20.78 -24.26
C VAL A 68 -24.23 21.12 -23.72
N CYS A 69 -24.52 20.82 -22.45
CA CYS A 69 -25.84 21.09 -21.84
C CYS A 69 -26.21 22.57 -21.80
N ARG A 70 -25.26 23.46 -21.51
CA ARG A 70 -25.48 24.92 -21.57
C ARG A 70 -25.82 25.44 -22.97
N ARG A 71 -25.65 24.61 -24.01
CA ARG A 71 -25.96 24.96 -25.41
C ARG A 71 -27.28 24.33 -25.87
N GLY A 72 -27.68 23.18 -25.32
CA GLY A 72 -28.92 22.47 -25.67
C GLY A 72 -30.17 22.91 -24.91
N CYS A 73 -30.06 23.75 -23.88
CA CYS A 73 -31.21 24.27 -23.12
C CYS A 73 -31.48 25.73 -23.53
N PRO A 74 -32.63 26.05 -24.18
CA PRO A 74 -33.06 27.43 -24.31
C PRO A 74 -33.42 27.94 -22.91
N ASP A 75 -32.65 28.87 -22.38
CA ASP A 75 -32.97 29.53 -21.12
C ASP A 75 -34.28 30.30 -21.28
N LEU A 76 -35.37 29.75 -20.74
CA LEU A 76 -36.70 30.37 -20.73
C LEU A 76 -36.82 31.50 -19.69
N THR A 77 -35.75 31.82 -18.96
CA THR A 77 -35.76 32.78 -17.84
C THR A 77 -34.73 33.90 -17.93
N ALA A 78 -33.74 33.83 -18.82
CA ALA A 78 -32.78 34.92 -19.02
C ALA A 78 -33.34 36.03 -19.91
N ALA A 79 -33.44 37.23 -19.35
CA ALA A 79 -33.75 38.45 -20.08
C ALA A 79 -32.74 38.69 -21.22
N PRO A 80 -33.15 39.32 -22.34
CA PRO A 80 -32.27 39.57 -23.48
C PRO A 80 -31.25 40.66 -23.13
N LEU A 81 -30.03 40.26 -22.79
CA LEU A 81 -28.88 41.16 -22.76
C LEU A 81 -27.72 40.55 -23.55
N ASP A 82 -27.35 41.27 -24.61
CA ASP A 82 -26.13 41.21 -25.41
C ASP A 82 -25.73 39.84 -25.98
N GLN A 83 -26.27 39.57 -27.17
CA GLN A 83 -25.58 39.01 -28.33
C GLN A 83 -24.41 38.06 -28.05
N LYS A 84 -24.72 36.83 -27.62
CA LYS A 84 -23.80 35.71 -27.85
C LYS A 84 -23.90 35.36 -29.34
N SER A 85 -22.89 35.78 -30.11
CA SER A 85 -22.78 35.46 -31.54
C SER A 85 -23.05 33.96 -31.74
N PRO A 86 -23.91 33.55 -32.69
CA PRO A 86 -24.12 32.14 -32.96
C PRO A 86 -22.77 31.53 -33.34
N LEU A 87 -22.29 30.60 -32.51
CA LEU A 87 -21.16 29.74 -32.85
C LEU A 87 -21.51 29.02 -34.15
N THR A 88 -20.54 28.90 -35.04
CA THR A 88 -20.70 28.21 -36.31
C THR A 88 -21.07 26.73 -36.05
N ALA A 89 -21.81 26.09 -36.96
CA ALA A 89 -22.14 24.66 -36.85
C ALA A 89 -20.88 23.77 -36.62
N SER A 90 -19.72 24.24 -37.10
CA SER A 90 -18.40 23.63 -36.86
C SER A 90 -18.00 23.59 -35.38
N GLU A 91 -18.23 24.68 -34.64
CA GLU A 91 -17.87 24.79 -33.20
C GLU A 91 -18.82 24.00 -32.29
N GLU A 92 -20.05 23.78 -32.74
CA GLU A 92 -21.01 22.88 -32.09
C GLU A 92 -20.56 21.43 -32.25
N GLN A 93 -20.21 21.03 -33.48
CA GLN A 93 -19.71 19.70 -33.79
C GLN A 93 -18.39 19.39 -33.04
N ALA A 94 -17.49 20.38 -32.94
CA ALA A 94 -16.23 20.24 -32.21
C ALA A 94 -16.44 20.00 -30.70
N ALA A 95 -17.39 20.69 -30.06
CA ALA A 95 -17.67 20.50 -28.65
C ALA A 95 -18.33 19.14 -28.36
N LEU A 96 -19.19 18.66 -29.27
CA LEU A 96 -19.77 17.34 -29.16
C LEU A 96 -18.72 16.24 -29.32
N ALA A 97 -17.77 16.41 -30.25
CA ALA A 97 -16.63 15.51 -30.40
C ALA A 97 -15.78 15.46 -29.12
N ALA A 98 -15.41 16.61 -28.58
CA ALA A 98 -14.65 16.69 -27.33
C ALA A 98 -15.38 16.02 -26.14
N TYR A 99 -16.71 16.15 -26.06
CA TYR A 99 -17.52 15.44 -25.07
C TYR A 99 -17.39 13.92 -25.19
N TYR A 100 -17.50 13.37 -26.40
CA TYR A 100 -17.35 11.92 -26.63
C TYR A 100 -15.93 11.44 -26.32
N ASP A 101 -14.91 12.22 -26.66
CA ASP A 101 -13.52 11.90 -26.36
C ASP A 101 -13.27 11.85 -24.85
N CYS A 102 -13.72 12.87 -24.10
CA CYS A 102 -13.60 12.89 -22.65
C CYS A 102 -14.41 11.77 -21.98
N HIS A 103 -15.60 11.44 -22.51
CA HIS A 103 -16.41 10.31 -22.02
C HIS A 103 -15.65 8.99 -22.18
N ASN A 104 -15.12 8.72 -23.36
CA ASN A 104 -14.38 7.51 -23.65
C ASN A 104 -13.13 7.38 -22.78
N ALA A 105 -12.39 8.48 -22.61
CA ALA A 105 -11.23 8.53 -21.73
C ALA A 105 -11.60 8.23 -20.26
N TYR A 106 -12.69 8.83 -19.76
CA TYR A 106 -13.18 8.58 -18.40
C TYR A 106 -13.59 7.11 -18.20
N VAL A 107 -14.38 6.54 -19.11
CA VAL A 107 -14.84 5.15 -19.01
C VAL A 107 -13.66 4.16 -19.05
N GLN A 108 -12.68 4.41 -19.92
CA GLN A 108 -11.47 3.59 -20.00
C GLN A 108 -10.66 3.67 -18.71
N GLN A 109 -10.45 4.87 -18.18
CA GLN A 109 -9.70 5.06 -16.93
C GLN A 109 -10.44 4.45 -15.74
N LEU A 110 -11.78 4.55 -15.70
CA LEU A 110 -12.61 3.93 -14.67
C LEU A 110 -12.45 2.41 -14.67
N ALA A 111 -12.54 1.78 -15.84
CA ALA A 111 -12.35 0.35 -15.99
C ALA A 111 -10.93 -0.08 -15.58
N ALA A 112 -9.90 0.67 -15.99
CA ALA A 112 -8.52 0.41 -15.63
C ALA A 112 -8.29 0.51 -14.11
N THR A 113 -8.70 1.62 -13.48
CA THR A 113 -8.54 1.83 -12.03
C THR A 113 -9.31 0.76 -11.22
N ASN A 114 -10.54 0.41 -11.62
CA ASN A 114 -11.29 -0.66 -10.95
C ASN A 114 -10.59 -2.01 -11.06
N GLY A 115 -10.05 -2.36 -12.23
CA GLY A 115 -9.29 -3.59 -12.41
C GLY A 115 -8.01 -3.63 -11.57
N MET A 116 -7.32 -2.49 -11.43
CA MET A 116 -6.15 -2.38 -10.55
C MET A 116 -6.51 -2.56 -9.08
N LEU A 117 -7.62 -1.97 -8.63
CA LEU A 117 -8.12 -2.13 -7.25
C LEU A 117 -8.50 -3.58 -6.97
N GLU A 118 -9.21 -4.23 -7.90
CA GLU A 118 -9.63 -5.62 -7.77
C GLU A 118 -8.42 -6.57 -7.62
N GLU A 119 -7.44 -6.46 -8.52
CA GLU A 119 -6.21 -7.28 -8.44
C GLU A 119 -5.40 -6.97 -7.18
N TYR A 120 -5.34 -5.70 -6.75
CA TYR A 120 -4.62 -5.34 -5.55
C TYR A 120 -5.25 -5.95 -4.30
N TYR A 121 -6.55 -5.75 -4.09
CA TYR A 121 -7.22 -6.20 -2.87
C TYR A 121 -7.47 -7.71 -2.82
N ASN A 122 -7.72 -8.35 -3.96
CA ASN A 122 -8.07 -9.77 -4.00
C ASN A 122 -6.86 -10.70 -4.15
N SER A 123 -5.73 -10.21 -4.66
CA SER A 123 -4.58 -11.04 -4.99
C SER A 123 -3.27 -10.50 -4.41
N THR A 124 -2.93 -9.23 -4.67
CA THR A 124 -1.61 -8.69 -4.31
C THR A 124 -1.45 -8.48 -2.80
N LEU A 125 -2.36 -7.74 -2.18
CA LEU A 125 -2.30 -7.42 -0.75
C LEU A 125 -2.39 -8.69 0.12
N PRO A 126 -3.28 -9.66 -0.11
CA PRO A 126 -3.28 -10.92 0.62
C PRO A 126 -1.93 -11.64 0.58
N ARG A 127 -1.29 -11.73 -0.59
CA ARG A 127 0.04 -12.37 -0.71
C ARG A 127 1.12 -11.66 0.09
N LEU A 128 1.12 -10.32 0.10
CA LEU A 128 2.05 -9.55 0.92
C LEU A 128 1.82 -9.78 2.42
N LEU A 129 0.56 -9.93 2.84
CA LEU A 129 0.20 -10.24 4.23
C LEU A 129 0.61 -11.67 4.61
N ASP A 130 0.45 -12.64 3.72
CA ASP A 130 0.93 -14.01 3.92
C ASP A 130 2.45 -14.05 4.10
N GLU A 131 3.21 -13.34 3.25
CA GLU A 131 4.66 -13.22 3.39
C GLU A 131 5.06 -12.57 4.73
N LEU A 132 4.30 -11.57 5.20
CA LEU A 132 4.54 -10.94 6.49
C LEU A 132 4.21 -11.88 7.65
N GLN A 133 3.15 -12.68 7.51
CA GLN A 133 2.78 -13.70 8.48
C GLN A 133 3.85 -14.78 8.59
N ASP A 134 4.41 -15.24 7.47
CA ASP A 134 5.53 -16.20 7.47
C ASP A 134 6.75 -15.66 8.22
N VAL A 135 7.09 -14.39 7.98
CA VAL A 135 8.17 -13.70 8.72
C VAL A 135 7.87 -13.67 10.22
N TYR A 136 6.64 -13.33 10.60
CA TYR A 136 6.23 -13.29 12.01
C TYR A 136 6.30 -14.66 12.68
N CYS A 137 5.74 -15.69 12.04
CA CYS A 137 5.73 -17.05 12.55
C CYS A 137 7.15 -17.61 12.72
N ASP A 138 8.05 -17.37 11.76
CA ASP A 138 9.42 -17.85 11.85
C ASP A 138 10.21 -17.13 12.96
N VAL A 139 10.12 -15.80 13.03
CA VAL A 139 10.77 -15.03 14.12
C VAL A 139 10.24 -15.47 15.48
N SER A 140 8.94 -15.68 15.61
CA SER A 140 8.32 -16.16 16.86
C SER A 140 8.83 -17.54 17.25
N THR A 141 8.97 -18.44 16.27
CA THR A 141 9.53 -19.79 16.47
C THR A 141 10.99 -19.73 16.90
N ILE A 142 11.81 -18.93 16.22
CA ILE A 142 13.22 -18.73 16.56
C ILE A 142 13.36 -18.20 17.99
N VAL A 143 12.56 -17.21 18.37
CA VAL A 143 12.58 -16.64 19.72
C VAL A 143 12.17 -17.68 20.76
N ALA A 144 11.08 -18.41 20.53
CA ALA A 144 10.60 -19.45 21.44
C ALA A 144 11.66 -20.55 21.66
N GLN A 145 12.25 -21.07 20.58
CA GLN A 145 13.34 -22.05 20.64
C GLN A 145 14.56 -21.51 21.38
N SER A 146 14.91 -20.25 21.15
CA SER A 146 16.05 -19.61 21.82
C SER A 146 15.82 -19.46 23.32
N MET A 147 14.59 -19.14 23.73
CA MET A 147 14.22 -19.06 25.14
C MET A 147 14.25 -20.44 25.83
N MET A 148 13.79 -21.49 25.15
CA MET A 148 13.90 -22.86 25.69
C MET A 148 15.37 -23.29 25.82
N ALA A 149 16.21 -23.03 24.82
CA ALA A 149 17.64 -23.31 24.91
C ALA A 149 18.30 -22.54 26.06
N ALA A 150 17.88 -21.30 26.31
CA ALA A 150 18.34 -20.49 27.44
C ALA A 150 18.03 -21.15 28.78
N SER A 151 16.77 -21.58 28.96
CA SER A 151 16.31 -22.14 30.21
C SER A 151 17.00 -23.46 30.52
N GLU A 152 17.27 -24.28 29.51
CA GLU A 152 18.05 -25.52 29.65
C GLU A 152 19.49 -25.24 30.11
N VAL A 153 20.17 -24.26 29.50
CA VAL A 153 21.54 -23.89 29.90
C VAL A 153 21.56 -23.34 31.33
N LEU A 154 20.61 -22.49 31.68
CA LEU A 154 20.48 -21.95 33.05
C LEU A 154 20.24 -23.07 34.06
N ALA A 155 19.30 -23.97 33.77
CA ALA A 155 18.99 -25.11 34.63
C ALA A 155 20.20 -26.03 34.82
N ALA A 156 20.99 -26.27 33.76
CA ALA A 156 22.23 -27.04 33.85
C ALA A 156 23.26 -26.35 34.75
N LYS A 157 23.45 -25.04 34.62
CA LYS A 157 24.38 -24.27 35.46
C LYS A 157 23.96 -24.25 36.93
N VAL A 158 22.66 -24.13 37.22
CA VAL A 158 22.13 -24.21 38.59
C VAL A 158 22.34 -25.60 39.18
N ARG A 159 22.09 -26.67 38.41
CA ARG A 159 22.33 -28.05 38.86
C ARG A 159 23.79 -28.34 39.19
N CYS A 160 24.75 -27.71 38.52
CA CYS A 160 26.17 -27.86 38.84
C CYS A 160 26.63 -27.07 40.09
N LEU A 161 25.76 -26.22 40.66
CA LEU A 161 26.05 -25.40 41.84
C LEU A 161 25.44 -25.96 43.13
N LEU A 162 24.54 -26.94 43.02
CA LEU A 162 23.95 -27.70 44.13
C LEU A 162 24.71 -29.03 44.29
#